data_AF-A0A1H8QMD3-F1
#
_entry.id   AF-A0A1H8QMD3-F1
#
_cell.length_a   1.000
_cell.length_b   1.000
_cell.length_c   1.000
_cell.angle_alpha   90.00
_cell.angle_beta   90.00
_cell.angle_gamma   90.00
#
_symmetry.space_group_name_H-M   'P 1'
#
loop_
_entity.id
_entity.type
_entity.pdbx_description
1 polymer ?
#
loop_
_entity_poly.entity_id
_entity_poly.type
_entity_poly.pdbx_seq_one_letter_code
_entity_poly.pdbx_strand_id
1 'polypeptide(L)'
;MSTTPTSRPWRVLPDGSQLTNPEPQPPSALQLGQWAYVDGRAYRIINMRQAAASSRVVEFHGHAPVLVTNGRPLRVFQVIPAPARPAPYPVRW
;
A
#
# COMPACT_ATOMS: atom_id res chain seq x y z
N MET A 1 4.70 25.48 -20.65
CA MET A 1 3.43 25.23 -19.94
C MET A 1 3.69 24.20 -18.86
N SER A 2 3.60 24.63 -17.60
CA SER A 2 3.94 23.83 -16.42
C SER A 2 2.79 22.90 -16.06
N THR A 3 2.94 21.60 -16.29
CA THR A 3 2.15 20.59 -15.58
C THR A 3 2.99 20.11 -14.41
N THR A 4 3.00 20.87 -13.32
CA THR A 4 3.48 20.34 -12.04
C THR A 4 2.62 19.12 -11.75
N PRO A 5 3.15 17.88 -11.75
CA PRO A 5 2.35 16.76 -11.33
C PRO A 5 2.03 17.04 -9.87
N THR A 6 0.77 17.31 -9.56
CA THR A 6 0.26 17.27 -8.19
C THR A 6 0.40 15.82 -7.74
N SER A 7 1.61 15.42 -7.37
CA SER A 7 1.92 14.14 -6.76
C SER A 7 1.07 14.12 -5.50
N ARG A 8 -0.03 13.36 -5.56
CA ARG A 8 -0.84 13.09 -4.38
C ARG A 8 0.13 12.63 -3.28
N PRO A 9 0.05 13.17 -2.06
CA PRO A 9 1.12 13.04 -1.05
C PRO A 9 1.41 11.59 -0.65
N TRP A 10 0.54 10.65 -1.02
CA TRP A 10 0.71 9.22 -0.82
C TRP A 10 1.46 8.49 -1.94
N ARG A 11 1.92 9.15 -3.01
CA ARG A 11 2.56 8.47 -4.16
C ARG A 11 3.97 7.99 -3.93
N VAL A 12 4.72 8.54 -2.97
CA VAL A 12 6.12 8.18 -2.73
C VAL A 12 6.33 7.92 -1.24
N LEU A 13 6.83 6.75 -0.92
CA LEU A 13 7.19 6.32 0.42
C LEU A 13 8.59 6.84 0.82
N PRO A 14 8.96 6.84 2.11
CA PRO A 14 10.26 7.34 2.57
C PRO A 14 11.49 6.61 1.98
N ASP A 15 11.31 5.37 1.55
CA ASP A 15 12.32 4.54 0.88
C ASP A 15 12.46 4.84 -0.62
N GLY A 16 11.67 5.78 -1.15
CA GLY A 16 11.61 6.12 -2.57
C GLY A 16 10.71 5.21 -3.41
N SER A 17 10.10 4.18 -2.79
CA SER A 17 9.11 3.33 -3.46
C SER A 17 7.85 4.13 -3.76
N GLN A 18 7.13 3.78 -4.83
CA GLN A 18 5.92 4.48 -5.25
C GLN A 18 4.66 3.67 -4.99
N LEU A 19 3.60 4.32 -4.53
CA LEU A 19 2.27 3.73 -4.44
C LEU A 19 1.48 4.03 -5.72
N THR A 20 0.92 2.99 -6.34
CA THR A 20 0.06 3.11 -7.53
C THR A 20 -1.33 3.62 -7.17
N ASN A 21 -2.30 3.61 -8.10
CA ASN A 21 -3.69 3.83 -7.71
C ASN A 21 -4.20 2.62 -6.91
N PRO A 22 -4.95 2.85 -5.82
CA PRO A 22 -5.41 1.75 -4.97
C PRO A 22 -6.56 0.99 -5.63
N GLU A 23 -6.45 -0.33 -5.69
CA GLU A 23 -7.40 -1.24 -6.33
C GLU A 23 -8.18 -2.04 -5.28
N PRO A 24 -9.48 -2.29 -5.48
CA PRO A 24 -10.27 -3.09 -4.53
C PRO A 24 -9.76 -4.53 -4.48
N GLN A 25 -9.47 -5.02 -3.27
CA GLN A 25 -9.08 -6.40 -2.99
C GLN A 25 -10.06 -7.05 -2.00
N PRO A 26 -10.50 -8.30 -2.28
CA PRO A 26 -11.32 -9.05 -1.34
C PRO A 26 -10.50 -9.45 -0.10
N PRO A 27 -11.16 -9.77 1.04
CA PRO A 27 -10.49 -10.19 2.27
C PRO A 27 -9.46 -11.32 2.09
N SER A 28 -9.73 -12.25 1.17
CA SER A 28 -8.85 -13.40 0.87
C SER A 28 -7.55 -13.02 0.16
N ALA A 29 -7.52 -11.92 -0.58
CA ALA A 29 -6.36 -11.45 -1.33
C ALA A 29 -5.44 -10.52 -0.52
N LEU A 30 -5.89 -10.07 0.65
CA LEU A 30 -5.11 -9.18 1.51
C LEU A 30 -3.92 -9.90 2.14
N GLN A 31 -2.78 -9.20 2.17
CA GLN A 31 -1.52 -9.68 2.72
C GLN A 31 -0.96 -8.70 3.76
N LEU A 32 -0.19 -9.24 4.72
CA LEU A 32 0.50 -8.43 5.71
C LEU A 32 1.55 -7.55 5.04
N GLY A 33 1.72 -6.33 5.55
CA GLY A 33 2.70 -5.38 5.04
C GLY A 33 2.27 -4.60 3.79
N GLN A 34 1.15 -4.96 3.15
CA GLN A 34 0.56 -4.17 2.07
C GLN A 34 0.07 -2.80 2.56
N TRP A 35 -0.02 -1.86 1.64
CA TRP A 35 -0.56 -0.53 1.90
C TRP A 35 -2.01 -0.46 1.46
N ALA A 36 -2.91 -0.05 2.34
CA ALA A 36 -4.34 0.12 2.06
C ALA A 36 -4.74 1.60 2.11
N TYR A 37 -5.77 1.93 1.33
CA TYR A 37 -6.39 3.25 1.33
C TYR A 37 -7.61 3.25 2.25
N VAL A 38 -7.51 4.00 3.35
CA VAL A 38 -8.57 4.14 4.36
C VAL A 38 -8.72 5.61 4.70
N ASP A 39 -9.96 6.13 4.71
CA ASP A 39 -10.28 7.50 5.10
C ASP A 39 -9.39 8.59 4.47
N GLY A 40 -9.08 8.44 3.18
CA GLY A 40 -8.29 9.43 2.44
C GLY A 40 -6.77 9.28 2.57
N ARG A 41 -6.27 8.29 3.32
CA ARG A 41 -4.85 8.12 3.62
C ARG A 41 -4.37 6.69 3.37
N ALA A 42 -3.06 6.55 3.18
CA ALA A 42 -2.41 5.26 3.04
C ALA A 42 -1.97 4.73 4.41
N TYR A 43 -2.37 3.51 4.73
CA TYR A 43 -2.00 2.82 5.96
C TYR A 43 -1.40 1.45 5.66
N ARG A 44 -0.37 1.06 6.40
CA ARG A 44 0.22 -0.27 6.25
C ARG A 44 -0.54 -1.28 7.09
N ILE A 45 -0.88 -2.42 6.49
CA ILE A 45 -1.49 -3.56 7.17
C ILE A 45 -0.44 -4.18 8.10
N ILE A 46 -0.67 -4.10 9.41
CA ILE A 46 0.24 -4.66 10.42
C ILE A 46 -0.27 -5.97 11.01
N ASN A 47 -1.58 -6.19 10.98
CA ASN A 47 -2.18 -7.44 11.43
C ASN A 47 -3.49 -7.72 10.68
N MET A 48 -3.86 -8.99 10.60
CA MET A 48 -5.13 -9.45 10.02
C MET A 48 -5.63 -10.65 10.81
N ARG A 49 -6.89 -10.61 11.23
CA ARG A 49 -7.57 -11.74 11.85
C ARG A 49 -8.81 -12.12 11.08
N GLN A 50 -9.07 -13.41 10.98
CA GLN A 50 -10.31 -13.91 10.39
C GLN A 50 -11.48 -13.62 11.34
N ALA A 51 -12.56 -13.08 10.80
CA ALA A 51 -13.79 -12.81 11.57
C ALA A 51 -14.93 -13.75 11.19
N ALA A 52 -15.05 -14.10 9.91
CA ALA A 52 -15.98 -15.11 9.40
C ALA A 52 -15.44 -15.74 8.11
N ALA A 53 -16.22 -16.65 7.50
CA ALA A 53 -15.84 -17.38 6.29
C ALA A 53 -15.45 -16.46 5.10
N SER A 54 -15.92 -15.21 5.08
CA SER A 54 -15.64 -14.25 4.00
C SER A 54 -15.36 -12.84 4.53
N SER A 55 -14.81 -12.73 5.74
CA SER A 55 -14.45 -11.44 6.32
C SER A 55 -13.18 -11.52 7.16
N ARG A 56 -12.45 -10.40 7.17
CA ARG A 56 -11.25 -10.21 7.99
C ARG A 56 -11.30 -8.87 8.69
N VAL A 57 -10.82 -8.81 9.92
CA VAL A 57 -10.49 -7.55 10.58
C VAL A 57 -9.03 -7.25 10.29
N VAL A 58 -8.78 -6.07 9.74
CA VAL A 58 -7.46 -5.59 9.34
C VAL A 58 -7.06 -4.47 10.29
N GLU A 59 -5.85 -4.56 10.83
CA GLU A 59 -5.31 -3.57 11.76
C GLU A 59 -4.17 -2.81 11.10
N PHE A 60 -4.08 -1.53 11.45
CA PHE A 60 -3.16 -0.56 10.87
C PHE A 60 -2.44 0.19 11.98
N HIS A 61 -1.25 0.70 11.69
CA HIS A 61 -0.56 1.56 12.64
C HIS A 61 -1.26 2.93 12.75
N GLY A 62 -1.74 3.29 13.95
CA GLY A 62 -2.36 4.59 14.21
C GLY A 62 -3.77 4.78 13.63
N HIS A 63 -4.48 3.69 13.31
CA HIS A 63 -5.86 3.73 12.84
C HIS A 63 -6.68 2.59 13.45
N ALA A 64 -7.99 2.81 13.61
CA ALA A 64 -8.88 1.79 14.15
C ALA A 64 -8.93 0.53 13.25
N PRO A 65 -9.13 -0.66 13.80
CA PRO A 65 -9.31 -1.87 13.01
C PRO A 65 -10.50 -1.74 12.05
N VAL A 66 -10.34 -2.22 10.81
CA VAL A 66 -11.37 -2.18 9.78
C VAL A 66 -11.86 -3.59 9.49
N LEU A 67 -13.18 -3.79 9.52
CA LEU A 67 -13.80 -5.02 9.04
C LEU A 67 -13.92 -4.98 7.51
N VAL A 68 -13.25 -5.91 6.84
CA VAL A 68 -13.30 -6.09 5.40
C VAL A 68 -14.16 -7.31 5.08
N THR A 69 -15.06 -7.15 4.12
CA THR A 69 -15.97 -8.21 3.66
C THR A 69 -15.97 -8.25 2.13
N ASN A 70 -16.48 -9.31 1.51
CA ASN A 70 -16.64 -9.35 0.05
C ASN A 70 -17.51 -8.20 -0.51
N GLY A 71 -18.52 -7.74 0.25
CA GLY A 71 -19.36 -6.61 -0.14
C GLY A 71 -18.73 -5.23 0.11
N ARG A 72 -17.64 -5.18 0.89
CA ARG A 72 -16.87 -3.97 1.18
C ARG A 72 -15.37 -4.30 1.09
N PRO A 73 -14.83 -4.50 -0.12
CA PRO A 73 -13.43 -4.80 -0.32
C PRO A 73 -12.57 -3.62 0.09
N LEU A 74 -11.37 -3.91 0.58
CA LEU A 74 -10.39 -2.91 0.97
C LEU A 74 -9.61 -2.49 -0.27
N ARG A 75 -9.39 -1.19 -0.47
CA ARG A 75 -8.56 -0.73 -1.59
C ARG A 75 -7.09 -0.79 -1.19
N VAL A 76 -6.28 -1.47 -1.98
CA VAL A 76 -4.87 -1.74 -1.70
C VAL A 76 -4.01 -1.10 -2.79
N PHE A 77 -2.93 -0.47 -2.39
CA PHE A 77 -1.92 0.08 -3.28
C PHE A 77 -0.96 -1.03 -3.73
N GLN A 78 -0.56 -0.99 -4.99
CA GLN A 78 0.64 -1.72 -5.41
C GLN A 78 1.86 -0.85 -5.11
N VAL A 79 2.95 -1.48 -4.67
CA VAL A 79 4.22 -0.81 -4.39
C VAL A 79 5.15 -1.05 -5.59
N ILE A 80 5.54 0.01 -6.27
CA ILE A 80 6.61 -0.01 -7.27
C ILE A 80 7.91 0.31 -6.52
N PRO A 81 8.89 -0.62 -6.48
CA PRO A 81 10.15 -0.36 -5.80
C PRO A 81 10.88 0.86 -6.39
N ALA A 82 11.64 1.57 -5.55
CA ALA A 82 12.55 2.58 -6.04
C ALA A 82 13.50 1.98 -7.09
N PRO A 83 13.84 2.71 -8.17
CA PRO A 83 14.85 2.25 -9.11
C PRO A 83 16.16 2.02 -8.36
N ALA A 84 16.73 0.82 -8.48
CA ALA A 84 18.03 0.52 -7.91
C ALA A 84 19.05 1.54 -8.44
N ARG A 85 19.74 2.24 -7.54
CA ARG A 85 20.82 3.16 -7.94
C ARG A 85 21.84 2.33 -8.73
N PRO A 86 22.21 2.72 -9.97
CA PRO A 86 23.20 1.98 -10.74
C PRO A 86 24.48 1.87 -9.91
N ALA A 87 25.01 0.65 -9.81
CA ALA A 87 26.26 0.41 -9.10
C ALA A 87 27.34 1.35 -9.66
N PRO A 88 28.14 2.02 -8.81
CA PRO A 88 29.28 2.78 -9.31
C PRO A 88 30.16 1.81 -10.10
N TYR A 89 30.51 2.22 -11.32
CA TYR A 89 31.24 1.43 -12.32
C TYR A 89 32.31 0.52 -11.71
N PRO A 90 32.54 -0.69 -12.24
CA PRO A 90 33.66 -1.50 -11.79
C PRO A 90 34.95 -0.70 -11.96
N VAL A 91 35.64 -0.44 -10.85
CA VAL A 91 36.99 0.11 -10.85
C VAL A 91 37.85 -0.86 -11.65
N ARG A 92 38.24 -0.46 -12.87
CA ARG A 92 39.29 -1.16 -13.61
C ARG A 92 40.62 -0.75 -13.00
N TRP A 93 41.31 -1.71 -12.39
CA TRP A 93 42.72 -1.61 -11.99
C TRP A 93 43.62 -1.74 -13.23
#